data_AF-A0A2H6HC03-F1
#
_entry.id   AF-A0A2H6HC03-F1
#
_cell.length_a   1.000
_cell.length_b   1.000
_cell.length_c   1.000
_cell.angle_alpha   90.00
_cell.angle_beta   90.00
_cell.angle_gamma   90.00
#
_symmetry.space_group_name_H-M   'P 1'
#
loop_
_entity.id
_entity.type
_entity.pdbx_description
1 polymer ?
#
loop_
_entity_poly.entity_id
_entity_poly.type
_entity_poly.pdbx_seq_one_letter_code
_entity_poly.pdbx_strand_id
1 'polypeptide(L)'
;MDLHRGALARIDRKLLAGLSQDEEFQMVRVPVAPAKWSTWRRYCDAAGISMGRAIVTLIDRELIGVFGDKGVDDSPVFAQRAEHQLAGRETQVAARESRVEDTQKRLRRWSENLRLLQTELEAREQRTKLASKLAARPPGAGRKVGRNERCPCQSGLKYKHCHGLPKRQDSPPPT
;
A
#
# COMPACT_ATOMS: atom_id res chain seq x y z
N MET A 1 -26.88 7.88 -23.90
CA MET A 1 -27.93 8.78 -24.42
C MET A 1 -28.25 8.27 -25.82
N ASP A 2 -29.28 7.43 -25.95
CA ASP A 2 -29.64 6.84 -27.25
C ASP A 2 -30.25 7.91 -28.14
N LEU A 3 -29.46 8.38 -29.12
CA LEU A 3 -29.93 9.31 -30.12
C LEU A 3 -30.89 8.56 -31.06
N HIS A 4 -32.14 9.00 -31.12
CA HIS A 4 -33.13 8.43 -32.05
C HIS A 4 -32.65 8.59 -33.50
N ARG A 5 -32.21 7.48 -34.12
CA ARG A 5 -31.68 7.45 -35.50
C ARG A 5 -32.62 8.07 -36.53
N GLY A 6 -33.93 7.93 -36.36
CA GLY A 6 -34.94 8.54 -37.24
C GLY A 6 -35.09 10.07 -37.08
N ALA A 7 -34.70 10.63 -35.93
CA ALA A 7 -34.63 12.08 -35.74
C ALA A 7 -33.37 12.64 -36.40
N LEU A 8 -32.23 11.97 -36.25
CA LEU A 8 -30.97 12.33 -36.90
C LEU A 8 -31.10 12.32 -38.42
N ALA A 9 -31.68 11.28 -39.02
CA ALA A 9 -31.86 11.19 -40.48
C ALA A 9 -32.76 12.30 -41.06
N ARG A 10 -33.71 12.84 -40.28
CA ARG A 10 -34.52 13.99 -40.69
C ARG A 10 -33.76 15.31 -40.60
N ILE A 11 -32.92 15.45 -39.58
CA ILE A 11 -32.07 16.61 -39.40
C ILE A 11 -31.03 16.63 -40.52
N ASP A 12 -30.36 15.50 -40.76
CA ASP A 12 -29.34 15.33 -41.78
C ASP A 12 -29.84 15.69 -43.18
N ARG A 13 -30.98 15.13 -43.62
CA ARG A 13 -31.60 15.52 -44.90
C ARG A 13 -31.91 17.00 -45.02
N LYS A 14 -32.30 17.67 -43.93
CA LYS A 14 -32.58 19.11 -43.93
C LYS A 14 -31.30 19.95 -43.96
N LEU A 15 -30.23 19.50 -43.30
CA LEU A 15 -28.94 20.16 -43.31
C LEU A 15 -28.27 20.02 -44.67
N LEU A 16 -28.26 18.80 -45.24
CA LEU A 16 -27.67 18.49 -46.53
C LEU A 16 -28.40 19.20 -47.70
N ALA A 17 -29.72 19.38 -47.60
CA ALA A 17 -30.48 20.13 -48.61
C ALA A 17 -30.15 21.64 -48.66
N GLY A 18 -29.49 22.18 -47.63
CA GLY A 18 -29.11 23.60 -47.55
C GLY A 18 -27.65 23.89 -47.91
N LEU A 19 -26.88 22.89 -48.32
CA LEU A 19 -25.47 23.03 -48.65
C LEU A 19 -25.29 23.57 -50.07
N SER A 20 -24.52 24.66 -50.20
CA SER A 20 -24.08 25.18 -51.50
C SER A 20 -23.11 24.20 -52.16
N GLN A 21 -23.21 23.99 -53.47
CA GLN A 21 -22.41 23.00 -54.21
C GLN A 21 -20.97 23.46 -54.55
N ASP A 22 -20.56 24.67 -54.13
CA ASP A 22 -19.21 25.19 -54.41
C ASP A 22 -18.37 25.43 -53.15
N GLU A 23 -17.12 24.98 -53.26
CA GLU A 23 -15.90 25.23 -52.46
C GLU A 23 -15.72 24.58 -51.07
N GLU A 24 -14.44 24.43 -50.73
CA GLU A 24 -13.77 23.65 -49.67
C GLU A 24 -14.34 23.80 -48.23
N PHE A 25 -15.20 24.79 -48.00
CA PHE A 25 -15.88 25.02 -46.72
C PHE A 25 -17.40 25.15 -46.90
N GLN A 26 -18.13 24.17 -46.41
CA GLN A 26 -19.59 24.16 -46.46
C GLN A 26 -20.19 24.77 -45.18
N MET A 27 -20.93 25.87 -45.34
CA MET A 27 -21.63 26.51 -44.24
C MET A 27 -22.95 25.81 -43.94
N VAL A 28 -23.07 25.24 -42.75
CA VAL A 28 -24.29 24.54 -42.29
C VAL A 28 -25.12 25.46 -41.41
N ARG A 29 -26.38 25.72 -41.79
CA ARG A 29 -27.35 26.43 -40.93
C ARG A 29 -28.08 25.43 -40.03
N VAL A 30 -27.79 25.49 -38.73
CA VAL A 30 -28.48 24.66 -37.73
C VAL A 30 -29.63 25.47 -37.10
N PRO A 31 -30.90 25.09 -37.32
CA PRO A 31 -32.03 25.77 -36.69
C PRO A 31 -32.08 25.41 -35.20
N VAL A 32 -32.02 26.43 -34.33
CA VAL A 32 -32.07 26.26 -32.88
C VAL A 32 -33.15 27.16 -32.29
N ALA A 33 -33.91 26.66 -31.31
CA ALA A 33 -34.89 27.47 -30.59
C ALA A 33 -34.19 28.60 -29.80
N PRO A 34 -34.83 29.78 -29.63
CA PRO A 34 -34.24 30.91 -28.91
C PRO A 34 -33.79 30.57 -27.47
N ALA A 35 -34.55 29.73 -26.77
CA ALA A 35 -34.21 29.28 -25.43
C ALA A 35 -32.93 28.44 -25.40
N LYS A 36 -32.75 27.53 -26.37
CA LYS A 36 -31.54 26.70 -26.49
C LYS A 36 -30.32 27.55 -26.82
N TRP A 37 -30.47 28.51 -27.73
CA TRP A 37 -29.40 29.46 -28.07
C TRP A 37 -28.98 30.31 -26.87
N SER A 38 -29.94 30.82 -26.09
CA SER A 38 -29.69 31.62 -24.90
C SER A 38 -28.97 30.82 -23.79
N THR A 39 -29.35 29.55 -23.63
CA THR A 39 -28.66 28.64 -22.69
C THR A 39 -27.25 28.31 -23.17
N TRP A 40 -27.06 28.03 -24.46
CA TRP A 40 -25.75 27.77 -25.04
C TRP A 40 -24.77 28.94 -24.84
N ARG A 41 -25.22 30.17 -25.12
CA ARG A 41 -24.42 31.38 -24.92
C ARG A 41 -23.96 31.51 -23.47
N ARG A 42 -24.87 31.35 -22.49
CA ARG A 42 -24.54 31.42 -21.05
C ARG A 42 -23.49 30.38 -20.63
N TYR A 43 -23.54 29.17 -21.16
CA TYR A 43 -22.53 28.15 -20.89
C TYR A 43 -21.17 28.50 -21.47
N CYS A 44 -21.13 29.02 -22.70
CA CYS A 44 -19.89 29.46 -23.34
C CYS A 44 -19.25 30.63 -22.58
N ASP A 45 -20.06 31.60 -22.17
CA ASP A 45 -19.60 32.76 -21.40
C ASP A 45 -19.04 32.34 -20.03
N ALA A 46 -19.74 31.46 -19.31
CA ALA A 46 -19.27 30.92 -18.03
C ALA A 46 -17.99 30.09 -18.15
N ALA A 47 -17.81 29.39 -19.28
CA ALA A 47 -16.61 28.61 -19.56
C ALA A 47 -15.47 29.45 -20.17
N GLY A 48 -15.68 30.73 -20.47
CA GLY A 48 -14.67 31.61 -21.05
C GLY A 48 -14.22 31.20 -22.47
N ILE A 49 -15.08 30.51 -23.22
CA ILE A 49 -14.78 30.00 -24.56
C ILE A 49 -15.74 30.59 -25.60
N SER A 50 -15.27 30.78 -26.83
CA SER A 50 -16.15 31.25 -27.90
C SER A 50 -17.17 30.17 -28.28
N MET A 51 -18.38 30.59 -28.67
CA MET A 51 -19.45 29.68 -29.08
C MET A 51 -19.02 28.73 -30.21
N GLY A 52 -18.21 29.23 -31.16
CA GLY A 52 -17.67 28.42 -32.25
C GLY A 52 -16.68 27.36 -31.75
N ARG A 53 -15.77 27.73 -30.85
CA ARG A 53 -14.80 26.79 -30.26
C ARG A 53 -15.50 25.70 -29.45
N ALA A 54 -16.54 26.06 -28.71
CA ALA A 54 -17.34 25.12 -27.94
C ALA A 54 -18.09 24.12 -28.83
N ILE A 55 -18.63 24.55 -29.98
CA ILE A 55 -19.23 23.65 -30.98
C ILE A 55 -18.17 22.70 -31.56
N VAL A 56 -17.01 23.22 -31.97
CA VAL A 56 -15.92 22.39 -32.52
C VAL A 56 -15.48 21.32 -31.51
N THR A 57 -15.32 21.66 -30.23
CA THR A 57 -14.94 20.68 -29.21
C THR A 57 -16.00 19.61 -28.96
N LEU A 58 -17.28 19.95 -29.11
CA LEU A 58 -18.36 18.98 -29.00
C LEU A 58 -18.38 18.07 -30.22
N ILE A 59 -18.24 18.62 -31.42
CA ILE A 59 -18.15 17.83 -32.65
C ILE A 59 -16.96 16.90 -32.58
N ASP A 60 -15.76 17.39 -32.26
CA ASP A 60 -14.54 16.58 -32.15
C ASP A 60 -14.70 15.44 -31.13
N ARG A 61 -15.25 15.74 -29.94
CA ARG A 61 -15.52 14.71 -28.92
C ARG A 61 -16.52 13.65 -29.38
N GLU A 62 -17.59 14.05 -30.05
CA GLU A 62 -18.61 13.12 -30.56
C GLU A 62 -18.09 12.35 -31.78
N LEU A 63 -17.29 12.96 -32.64
CA LEU A 63 -16.62 12.27 -33.75
C LEU A 63 -15.63 11.23 -33.21
N ILE A 64 -14.87 11.54 -32.17
CA ILE A 64 -14.01 10.57 -31.47
C ILE A 64 -14.85 9.44 -30.84
N GLY A 65 -16.06 9.71 -30.35
CA GLY A 65 -16.96 8.69 -29.81
C GLY A 65 -17.67 7.83 -30.86
N VAL A 66 -17.98 8.40 -32.04
CA VAL A 66 -18.75 7.76 -33.12
C VAL A 66 -17.83 7.05 -34.12
N PHE A 67 -16.67 7.63 -34.42
CA PHE A 67 -15.67 7.12 -35.36
C PHE A 67 -14.46 6.50 -34.66
N GLY A 68 -14.29 6.67 -33.35
CA GLY A 68 -13.20 6.07 -32.58
C GLY A 68 -13.30 4.56 -32.35
N ASP A 69 -14.23 3.86 -33.00
CA ASP A 69 -14.26 2.39 -33.00
C ASP A 69 -14.45 1.72 -34.38
N LYS A 70 -14.73 2.44 -35.49
CA LYS A 70 -14.70 1.81 -36.83
C LYS A 70 -14.24 2.75 -37.93
N GLY A 71 -13.02 2.49 -38.38
CA GLY A 71 -12.41 2.70 -39.70
C GLY A 71 -13.01 3.74 -40.65
N VAL A 72 -12.20 4.74 -40.98
CA VAL A 72 -11.72 5.06 -42.36
C VAL A 72 -10.75 6.23 -42.21
N ASP A 73 -9.49 5.91 -41.90
CA ASP A 73 -8.31 6.35 -42.64
C ASP A 73 -7.12 5.56 -42.07
N ASP A 74 -6.88 4.37 -42.62
CA ASP A 74 -5.65 3.63 -42.41
C ASP A 74 -4.50 4.42 -43.06
N SER A 75 -4.03 5.46 -42.38
CA SER A 75 -2.65 5.87 -42.57
C SER A 75 -1.79 4.85 -41.80
N PRO A 76 -1.00 3.99 -42.47
CA PRO A 76 -0.18 2.97 -41.80
C PRO A 76 0.76 3.57 -40.76
N VAL A 77 1.06 4.86 -40.89
CA VAL A 77 1.85 5.64 -39.94
C VAL A 77 1.16 5.81 -38.58
N PHE A 78 -0.17 5.98 -38.52
CA PHE A 78 -0.87 6.15 -37.24
C PHE A 78 -1.07 4.82 -36.51
N ALA A 79 -1.37 3.74 -37.23
CA ALA A 79 -1.41 2.39 -36.66
C ALA A 79 -0.02 1.97 -36.11
N GLN A 80 1.02 2.14 -36.91
CA GLN A 80 2.40 1.87 -36.50
C GLN A 80 2.85 2.73 -35.30
N ARG A 81 2.42 4.00 -35.24
CA ARG A 81 2.72 4.87 -34.11
C ARG A 81 1.96 4.44 -32.84
N ALA A 82 0.73 3.97 -32.97
CA ALA A 82 -0.04 3.44 -31.85
C ALA A 82 0.58 2.14 -31.31
N GLU A 83 1.00 1.23 -32.18
CA GLU A 83 1.74 0.01 -31.80
C GLU A 83 3.06 0.33 -31.09
N HIS A 84 3.85 1.28 -31.63
CA HIS A 84 5.09 1.70 -30.98
C HIS A 84 4.84 2.35 -29.61
N GLN A 85 3.73 3.10 -29.45
CA GLN A 85 3.34 3.65 -28.15
C GLN A 85 2.91 2.55 -27.17
N LEU A 86 2.18 1.53 -27.63
CA LEU A 86 1.79 0.39 -26.81
C LEU A 86 3.01 -0.43 -26.39
N ALA A 87 3.92 -0.75 -27.30
CA ALA A 87 5.19 -1.42 -26.98
C ALA A 87 6.03 -0.60 -25.98
N GLY A 88 6.06 0.72 -26.12
CA GLY A 88 6.70 1.61 -25.14
C GLY A 88 6.03 1.58 -23.76
N ARG A 89 4.70 1.45 -23.71
CA ARG A 89 3.97 1.30 -22.44
C ARG A 89 4.18 -0.08 -21.84
N GLU A 90 4.16 -1.14 -22.63
CA GLU A 90 4.40 -2.52 -22.19
C GLU A 90 5.80 -2.67 -21.58
N THR A 91 6.83 -2.14 -22.24
CA THR A 91 8.20 -2.13 -21.70
C THR A 91 8.28 -1.34 -20.39
N GLN A 92 7.58 -0.21 -20.29
CA GLN A 92 7.51 0.56 -19.04
C GLN A 92 6.79 -0.20 -17.92
N VAL A 93 5.69 -0.89 -18.23
CA VAL A 93 4.95 -1.73 -17.28
C VAL A 93 5.83 -2.89 -16.82
N ALA A 94 6.45 -3.62 -17.74
CA ALA A 94 7.37 -4.71 -17.43
C ALA A 94 8.54 -4.25 -16.53
N ALA A 95 9.12 -3.07 -16.80
CA ALA A 95 10.17 -2.49 -15.97
C ALA A 95 9.69 -2.04 -14.57
N ARG A 96 8.41 -1.69 -14.42
CA ARG A 96 7.81 -1.39 -13.11
C ARG A 96 7.52 -2.67 -12.34
N GLU A 97 6.97 -3.69 -13.01
CA GLU A 97 6.68 -4.99 -12.43
C GLU A 97 7.95 -5.69 -11.93
N SER A 98 9.02 -5.70 -12.73
CA SER A 98 10.31 -6.24 -12.30
C SER A 98 10.86 -5.52 -11.05
N ARG A 99 10.76 -4.19 -10.98
CA ARG A 99 11.15 -3.43 -9.78
C ARG A 99 10.30 -3.80 -8.55
N VAL A 100 9.00 -3.97 -8.73
CA VAL A 100 8.10 -4.42 -7.66
C VAL A 100 8.48 -5.83 -7.22
N GLU A 101 8.75 -6.75 -8.14
CA GLU A 101 9.18 -8.10 -7.82
C GLU A 101 10.49 -8.12 -7.02
N ASP A 102 11.47 -7.31 -7.42
CA ASP A 102 12.73 -7.17 -6.67
C ASP A 102 12.51 -6.62 -5.26
N THR A 103 11.64 -5.62 -5.10
CA THR A 103 11.29 -5.11 -3.77
C THR A 103 10.60 -6.17 -2.94
N GLN A 104 9.69 -6.95 -3.52
CA GLN A 104 9.01 -8.05 -2.85
C GLN A 104 9.99 -9.15 -2.43
N LYS A 105 10.94 -9.53 -3.29
CA LYS A 105 12.01 -10.49 -2.96
C LYS A 105 12.85 -10.01 -1.78
N ARG A 106 13.24 -8.72 -1.78
CA ARG A 106 13.96 -8.12 -0.64
C ARG A 106 13.15 -8.17 0.65
N LEU A 107 11.86 -7.82 0.60
CA LEU A 107 10.97 -7.86 1.76
C LEU A 107 10.76 -9.28 2.28
N ARG A 108 10.61 -10.28 1.39
CA ARG A 108 10.51 -11.69 1.79
C ARG A 108 11.77 -12.14 2.54
N ARG A 109 12.95 -11.90 1.96
CA ARG A 109 14.23 -12.23 2.61
C ARG A 109 14.40 -11.52 3.96
N TRP A 110 14.03 -10.25 4.03
CA TRP A 110 14.04 -9.50 5.29
C TRP A 110 13.11 -10.12 6.33
N SER A 111 11.90 -10.50 5.93
CA SER A 111 10.92 -11.13 6.82
C SER A 111 11.41 -12.48 7.36
N GLU A 112 12.08 -13.27 6.54
CA GLU A 112 12.69 -14.55 6.95
C GLU A 112 13.83 -14.30 7.96
N ASN A 113 14.71 -13.34 7.68
CA ASN A 113 15.78 -12.97 8.61
C ASN A 113 15.21 -12.50 9.96
N LEU A 114 14.16 -11.69 9.96
CA LEU A 114 13.49 -11.25 11.19
C LEU A 114 12.91 -12.42 11.97
N ARG A 115 12.30 -13.40 11.30
CA ARG A 115 11.80 -14.62 11.96
C ARG A 115 12.94 -15.40 12.62
N LEU A 116 14.07 -15.58 11.93
CA LEU A 116 15.24 -16.25 12.50
C LEU A 116 15.78 -15.51 13.73
N LEU A 117 15.93 -14.19 13.65
CA LEU A 117 16.35 -13.36 14.77
C LEU A 117 15.36 -13.45 15.94
N GLN A 118 14.06 -13.45 15.67
CA GLN A 118 13.03 -13.62 16.69
C GLN A 118 13.18 -14.96 17.42
N THR A 119 13.35 -16.06 16.69
CA THR A 119 13.54 -17.38 17.31
C THR A 119 14.81 -17.47 18.16
N GLU A 120 15.90 -16.83 17.74
CA GLU A 120 17.15 -16.78 18.52
C GLU A 120 16.97 -15.97 19.81
N LEU A 121 16.26 -14.83 19.74
CA LEU A 121 15.94 -14.03 20.92
C LEU A 121 15.04 -14.79 21.90
N GLU A 122 14.01 -15.49 21.41
CA GLU A 122 13.14 -16.33 22.23
C GLU A 122 13.93 -17.46 22.92
N ALA A 123 14.85 -18.10 22.21
CA ALA A 123 15.72 -19.13 22.78
C ALA A 123 16.65 -18.57 23.86
N ARG A 124 17.24 -17.38 23.65
CA ARG A 124 18.04 -16.67 24.67
C ARG A 124 17.21 -16.31 25.88
N GLU A 125 15.99 -15.80 25.67
CA GLU A 125 15.09 -15.46 26.75
C GLU A 125 14.72 -16.71 27.58
N GLN A 126 14.42 -17.83 26.94
CA GLN A 126 14.18 -19.10 27.63
C GLN A 126 15.40 -19.57 28.44
N ARG A 127 16.61 -19.47 27.87
CA ARG A 127 17.86 -19.81 28.58
C ARG A 127 18.07 -18.92 29.80
N THR A 128 17.87 -17.61 29.67
CA THR A 128 17.97 -16.67 30.81
C THR A 128 16.90 -16.92 31.86
N LYS A 129 15.66 -17.22 31.46
CA LYS A 129 14.57 -17.64 32.36
C LYS A 129 14.94 -18.92 33.12
N LEU A 130 15.48 -19.94 32.45
CA LEU A 130 15.93 -21.17 33.09
C LEU A 130 17.11 -20.92 34.05
N ALA A 131 18.11 -20.16 33.64
CA ALA A 131 19.25 -19.79 34.47
C ALA A 131 18.81 -19.00 35.73
N SER A 132 17.89 -18.04 35.57
CA SER A 132 17.33 -17.29 36.70
C SER A 132 16.55 -18.18 37.66
N LYS A 133 15.76 -19.15 37.16
CA LYS A 133 15.06 -20.15 37.99
C LYS A 133 16.04 -21.05 38.77
N LEU A 134 17.14 -21.47 38.13
CA LEU A 134 18.18 -22.26 38.77
C LEU A 134 18.95 -21.44 39.83
N ALA A 135 19.22 -20.16 39.58
CA ALA A 135 19.86 -19.26 40.54
C ALA A 135 18.93 -18.88 41.71
N ALA A 136 17.62 -18.75 41.46
CA ALA A 136 16.61 -18.49 42.49
C ALA A 136 16.27 -19.73 43.32
N ARG A 137 16.71 -20.93 42.91
CA ARG A 137 16.59 -22.13 43.74
C ARG A 137 17.45 -21.90 44.99
N PRO A 138 16.87 -21.96 46.19
CA PRO A 138 17.62 -21.68 47.41
C PRO A 138 18.83 -22.62 47.46
N PRO A 139 20.04 -22.12 47.82
CA PRO A 139 21.19 -22.98 48.01
C PRO A 139 20.75 -24.09 48.95
N GLY A 140 20.82 -25.33 48.46
CA GLY A 140 20.21 -26.48 49.11
C GLY A 140 20.51 -26.38 50.59
N ALA A 141 19.45 -26.21 51.40
CA ALA A 141 19.57 -25.90 52.82
C ALA A 141 20.64 -26.81 53.39
N GLY A 142 21.81 -26.24 53.71
CA GLY A 142 22.93 -27.01 54.26
C GLY A 142 22.34 -27.87 55.36
N ARG A 143 22.58 -29.20 55.30
CA ARG A 143 21.91 -30.21 56.14
C ARG A 143 21.71 -29.60 57.52
N LYS A 144 20.47 -29.28 57.90
CA LYS A 144 20.19 -28.68 59.20
C LYS A 144 20.64 -29.70 60.24
N VAL A 145 21.85 -29.49 60.79
CA VAL A 145 22.43 -30.41 61.77
C VAL A 145 21.53 -30.35 62.98
N GLY A 146 20.90 -31.48 63.31
CA GLY A 146 20.02 -31.55 64.48
C GLY A 146 20.80 -31.22 65.75
N ARG A 147 20.16 -30.57 66.73
CA ARG A 147 20.82 -30.15 68.00
C ARG A 147 21.54 -31.31 68.72
N ASN A 148 21.09 -32.55 68.53
CA ASN A 148 21.70 -33.76 69.09
C ASN A 148 22.61 -34.56 68.12
N GLU A 149 22.72 -34.17 66.85
CA GLU A 149 23.60 -34.84 65.88
C GLU A 149 25.07 -34.48 66.11
N ARG A 150 25.99 -35.26 65.52
CA ARG A 150 27.43 -34.96 65.58
C ARG A 150 27.73 -33.62 64.92
N CYS A 151 28.58 -32.83 65.56
CA CYS A 151 28.98 -31.53 65.06
C CYS A 151 29.86 -31.70 63.79
N PRO A 152 29.60 -30.93 62.72
CA PRO A 152 30.34 -31.06 61.46
C PRO A 152 31.81 -30.63 61.54
N CYS A 153 32.26 -30.00 62.63
CA CYS A 153 33.66 -29.64 62.87
C CYS A 153 34.56 -30.82 63.30
N GLN A 154 34.06 -32.07 63.16
CA GLN A 154 34.77 -33.31 63.50
C GLN A 154 35.25 -33.43 64.96
N SER A 155 34.71 -32.63 65.89
CA SER A 155 35.10 -32.66 67.32
C SER A 155 34.62 -33.91 68.08
N GLY A 156 33.83 -34.78 67.45
CA GLY A 156 33.22 -35.94 68.10
C GLY A 156 32.01 -35.64 68.99
N LEU A 157 31.74 -34.37 69.33
CA LEU A 157 30.66 -33.92 70.22
C LEU A 157 29.32 -33.71 69.49
N LYS A 158 28.21 -33.74 70.24
CA LYS A 158 26.88 -33.35 69.73
C LYS A 158 26.83 -31.84 69.47
N TYR A 159 26.07 -31.39 68.46
CA TYR A 159 25.98 -29.99 68.04
C TYR A 159 25.69 -29.03 69.22
N LYS A 160 24.76 -29.37 70.11
CA LYS A 160 24.43 -28.58 71.32
C LYS A 160 25.57 -28.35 72.31
N HIS A 161 26.60 -29.20 72.29
CA HIS A 161 27.74 -29.13 73.20
C HIS A 161 28.98 -28.55 72.51
N CYS A 162 28.87 -28.13 71.26
CA CYS A 162 29.96 -27.56 70.49
C CYS A 162 29.50 -26.21 69.92
N HIS A 163 29.17 -26.14 68.63
CA HIS A 163 28.76 -24.90 67.96
C HIS A 163 27.32 -24.46 68.25
N GLY A 164 26.52 -25.27 68.93
CA GLY A 164 25.16 -24.94 69.37
C GLY A 164 25.09 -24.25 70.74
N LEU A 165 26.22 -23.90 71.34
CA LEU A 165 26.28 -23.11 72.56
C LEU A 165 26.13 -21.61 72.22
N PRO A 166 25.28 -20.84 72.92
CA PRO A 166 25.28 -19.40 72.78
C PRO A 166 26.64 -18.89 73.26
N LYS A 167 27.37 -18.14 72.41
CA LYS A 167 28.56 -17.41 72.85
C LYS A 167 28.14 -16.57 74.05
N ARG A 168 28.72 -16.83 75.22
CA ARG A 168 28.62 -15.91 76.34
C ARG A 168 29.28 -14.63 75.87
N GLN A 169 28.52 -13.54 75.81
CA GLN A 169 29.10 -12.22 75.59
C GLN A 169 29.82 -11.86 76.88
N ASP A 170 31.10 -12.17 76.95
CA ASP A 170 31.96 -11.71 78.03
C ASP A 170 32.09 -10.18 77.87
N SER A 171 31.26 -9.44 78.59
CA SER A 171 31.44 -8.01 78.80
C SER A 171 32.57 -7.85 79.83
N PRO A 172 33.61 -7.04 79.57
CA PRO A 172 34.66 -6.81 80.55
C PRO A 172 34.09 -6.05 81.78
N PRO A 173 34.62 -6.30 82.99
CA PRO A 173 34.09 -5.72 84.22
C PRO A 173 34.27 -4.18 84.23
N PRO A 174 33.32 -3.41 84.77
CA PRO A 174 33.53 -1.97 84.99
C PRO A 174 34.61 -1.76 86.06
N THR A 175 35.43 -0.74 85.84
CA THR A 175 36.48 -0.25 86.74
C THR A 175 35.89 0.53 87.90
#